data_AF-A0A1G0IJE3-F1
#
_entry.id   AF-A0A1G0IJE3-F1
#
_cell.length_a   1.000
_cell.length_b   1.000
_cell.length_c   1.000
_cell.angle_alpha   90.00
_cell.angle_beta   90.00
_cell.angle_gamma   90.00
#
_symmetry.space_group_name_H-M   'P 1'
#
loop_
_entity.id
_entity.type
_entity.pdbx_description
1 polymer ?
#
loop_
_entity_poly.entity_id
_entity_poly.type
_entity_poly.pdbx_seq_one_letter_code
_entity_poly.pdbx_strand_id
1 'polypeptide(L)'
;MDTFSVRDLREHTGALIQDAEAGKLSLITKHGRPVFLAIPFTDELIELGLRHTLAVHLYKEGILTLAKSAKLAGKSLEGFITTISKLGIPVIRYTIKEVDEELKDFE
;
A
#
# COMPACT_ATOMS: atom_id res chain seq x y z
N MET A 1 -8.33 -0.73 -2.09
CA MET A 1 -8.03 -0.72 -3.54
C MET A 1 -9.34 -0.89 -4.27
N ASP A 2 -9.75 0.12 -5.02
CA ASP A 2 -11.03 0.11 -5.72
C ASP A 2 -10.84 -0.30 -7.18
N THR A 3 -11.88 -0.86 -7.78
CA THR A 3 -11.85 -1.38 -9.15
C THR A 3 -12.76 -0.56 -10.05
N PHE A 4 -12.20 -0.06 -11.14
CA PHE A 4 -12.91 0.72 -12.16
C PHE A 4 -12.90 -0.06 -13.48
N SER A 5 -13.99 0.04 -14.23
CA SER A 5 -14.00 -0.38 -15.63
C SER A 5 -13.43 0.71 -16.54
N VAL A 6 -13.01 0.36 -17.75
CA VAL A 6 -12.64 1.34 -18.78
C VAL A 6 -13.78 2.31 -19.13
N ARG A 7 -15.03 1.95 -18.85
CA ARG A 7 -16.19 2.82 -19.04
C ARG A 7 -16.26 3.89 -17.95
N ASP A 8 -15.93 3.52 -16.70
CA ASP A 8 -15.88 4.46 -15.57
C ASP A 8 -14.81 5.54 -15.77
N LEU A 9 -13.77 5.27 -16.57
CA LEU A 9 -12.78 6.29 -16.95
C LEU A 9 -13.38 7.46 -17.74
N ARG A 10 -14.51 7.24 -18.44
CA ARG A 10 -15.25 8.29 -19.16
C ARG A 10 -16.40 8.87 -18.34
N GLU A 11 -17.11 8.03 -17.60
CA GLU A 11 -18.39 8.40 -16.97
C GLU A 11 -18.21 8.84 -15.50
N HIS A 12 -17.15 8.38 -14.83
CA HIS A 12 -16.92 8.54 -13.39
C HIS A 12 -15.46 8.88 -13.06
N THR A 13 -14.79 9.64 -13.93
CA THR A 13 -13.37 10.02 -13.76
C THR A 13 -13.10 10.74 -12.44
N GLY A 14 -14.07 11.50 -11.92
CA GLY A 14 -13.93 12.23 -10.65
C GLY A 14 -13.61 11.31 -9.46
N ALA A 15 -14.24 10.14 -9.38
CA ALA A 15 -13.97 9.18 -8.30
C ALA A 15 -12.56 8.60 -8.41
N LEU A 16 -12.09 8.31 -9.63
CA LEU A 16 -10.72 7.84 -9.85
C LEU A 16 -9.68 8.90 -9.45
N ILE A 17 -9.92 10.17 -9.80
CA ILE A 17 -9.02 11.26 -9.41
C ILE A 17 -9.02 11.45 -7.90
N GLN A 18 -10.19 11.41 -7.26
CA GLN A 18 -10.30 11.51 -5.81
C GLN A 18 -9.53 10.40 -5.09
N ASP A 19 -9.62 9.15 -5.58
CA ASP A 19 -8.84 8.04 -5.04
C ASP A 19 -7.33 8.26 -5.23
N ALA A 20 -6.92 8.76 -6.39
CA ALA A 20 -5.51 9.06 -6.67
C ALA A 20 -4.97 10.18 -5.77
N GLU A 21 -5.73 11.26 -5.56
CA GLU A 21 -5.39 12.34 -4.63
C GLU A 21 -5.31 11.85 -3.18
N ALA A 22 -6.15 10.88 -2.81
CA ALA A 22 -6.10 10.21 -1.52
C ALA A 22 -4.94 9.18 -1.40
N GLY A 23 -4.11 9.04 -2.44
CA GLY A 23 -2.97 8.12 -2.44
C GLY A 23 -3.36 6.65 -2.55
N LYS A 24 -4.58 6.34 -3.00
CA LYS A 24 -5.06 4.95 -3.16
C LYS A 24 -4.73 4.39 -4.53
N LEU A 25 -4.39 3.10 -4.57
CA LEU A 25 -4.31 2.34 -5.81
C LEU A 25 -5.70 2.00 -6.35
N SER A 26 -5.82 2.04 -7.67
CA SER A 26 -7.06 1.65 -8.37
C SER A 26 -6.77 0.67 -9.50
N LEU A 27 -7.53 -0.43 -9.57
CA LEU A 27 -7.39 -1.44 -10.62
C LEU A 27 -8.35 -1.12 -11.77
N ILE A 28 -7.83 -0.98 -12.98
CA ILE A 28 -8.65 -0.73 -14.16
C ILE A 28 -8.89 -2.05 -14.91
N THR A 29 -10.15 -2.31 -15.26
CA THR A 29 -10.59 -3.52 -15.93
C THR A 29 -11.32 -3.24 -17.25
N LYS A 30 -11.24 -4.17 -18.19
CA LYS A 30 -12.03 -4.18 -19.43
C LYS A 30 -12.73 -5.52 -19.54
N HIS A 31 -14.07 -5.51 -19.59
CA HIS A 31 -14.90 -6.71 -19.56
C HIS A 31 -14.53 -7.66 -18.39
N GLY A 32 -14.32 -7.09 -17.20
CA GLY A 32 -13.95 -7.82 -15.99
C GLY A 32 -12.50 -8.31 -15.93
N ARG A 33 -11.68 -8.06 -16.96
CA ARG A 33 -10.26 -8.45 -16.99
C ARG A 33 -9.36 -7.27 -16.62
N PRO A 34 -8.39 -7.42 -15.70
CA PRO A 34 -7.39 -6.39 -15.40
C PRO A 34 -6.65 -5.91 -16.65
N VAL A 35 -6.50 -4.60 -16.80
CA VAL A 35 -5.76 -3.98 -17.92
C VAL A 35 -4.53 -3.25 -17.39
N PHE A 36 -4.71 -2.37 -16.41
CA PHE A 36 -3.61 -1.67 -15.76
C PHE A 36 -3.97 -1.28 -14.33
N LEU A 37 -2.94 -0.96 -13.55
CA LEU A 37 -3.06 -0.41 -12.21
C LEU A 37 -2.78 1.09 -12.28
N ALA A 38 -3.71 1.91 -11.80
CA ALA A 38 -3.44 3.32 -11.56
C ALA A 38 -2.71 3.46 -10.22
N ILE A 39 -1.57 4.12 -10.28
CA ILE A 39 -0.68 4.33 -9.14
C ILE A 39 -0.58 5.84 -8.93
N PRO A 40 -0.95 6.35 -7.74
CA PRO A 40 -0.82 7.76 -7.41
C PRO A 40 0.61 8.27 -7.60
N PHE A 41 0.72 9.48 -8.12
CA PHE A 41 2.01 10.11 -8.35
C PHE A 41 2.47 10.85 -7.09
N THR A 42 3.10 10.13 -6.17
CA THR A 42 3.56 10.66 -4.87
C THR A 42 5.07 10.84 -4.82
N ASP A 43 5.57 11.58 -3.83
CA ASP A 43 7.02 11.74 -3.61
C ASP A 43 7.70 10.38 -3.38
N GLU A 44 7.07 9.46 -2.66
CA GLU A 44 7.61 8.10 -2.48
C GLU A 44 7.72 7.34 -3.80
N LEU A 45 6.82 7.59 -4.77
CA LEU A 45 6.93 7.00 -6.11
C LEU A 45 8.19 7.48 -6.82
N ILE A 46 8.51 8.77 -6.68
CA ILE A 46 9.68 9.39 -7.31
C ILE A 46 10.97 8.92 -6.63
N GLU A 47 11.01 8.91 -5.29
CA GLU A 47 12.20 8.60 -4.52
C GLU A 47 12.53 7.10 -4.48
N LEU A 48 11.53 6.25 -4.29
CA LEU A 48 11.73 4.81 -4.11
C LEU A 48 11.58 4.02 -5.42
N GLY A 49 10.91 4.61 -6.40
CA GLY A 49 10.51 3.96 -7.63
C GLY A 49 9.34 2.99 -7.45
N LEU A 50 8.66 2.73 -8.56
CA LEU A 50 7.43 1.94 -8.67
C LEU A 50 7.38 0.68 -7.79
N ARG A 51 8.39 -0.18 -7.90
CA ARG A 51 8.41 -1.49 -7.25
C ARG A 51 8.38 -1.38 -5.72
N HIS A 52 9.15 -0.44 -5.18
CA HIS A 52 9.24 -0.24 -3.73
C HIS A 52 7.98 0.44 -3.20
N THR A 53 7.51 1.48 -3.89
CA THR A 53 6.29 2.20 -3.53
C THR A 53 5.09 1.25 -3.51
N LEU A 54 4.96 0.37 -4.51
CA LEU A 54 3.92 -0.63 -4.54
C LEU A 54 4.02 -1.63 -3.37
N ALA A 55 5.22 -2.10 -3.04
CA ALA A 55 5.42 -2.99 -1.90
C ALA A 55 5.06 -2.32 -0.56
N VAL A 56 5.46 -1.06 -0.38
CA VAL A 56 5.09 -0.25 0.79
C VAL A 56 3.58 -0.07 0.87
N HIS A 57 2.92 0.30 -0.24
CA HIS A 57 1.48 0.51 -0.26
C HIS A 57 0.71 -0.77 0.08
N LEU A 58 1.07 -1.91 -0.54
CA LEU A 58 0.42 -3.19 -0.25
C LEU A 58 0.64 -3.68 1.18
N TYR A 59 1.78 -3.33 1.79
CA TYR A 59 2.00 -3.54 3.22
C TYR A 59 1.13 -2.62 4.08
N LYS A 60 1.03 -1.32 3.73
CA LYS A 60 0.20 -0.31 4.42
C LYS A 60 -1.28 -0.71 4.45
N GLU A 61 -1.78 -1.28 3.36
CA GLU A 61 -3.16 -1.76 3.24
C GLU A 61 -3.39 -3.16 3.86
N GLY A 62 -2.34 -3.81 4.39
CA GLY A 62 -2.46 -5.16 4.97
C GLY A 62 -2.66 -6.28 3.95
N ILE A 63 -2.55 -5.98 2.64
CA ILE A 63 -2.71 -6.93 1.55
C ILE A 63 -1.52 -7.91 1.52
N LEU A 64 -0.31 -7.39 1.77
CA LEU A 64 0.90 -8.20 1.86
C LEU A 64 1.48 -8.18 3.28
N THR A 65 1.95 -9.35 3.71
CA THR A 65 2.75 -9.46 4.93
C THR A 65 4.09 -8.75 4.76
N LEU A 66 4.77 -8.44 5.87
CA LEU A 66 6.09 -7.81 5.84
C LEU A 66 7.09 -8.57 4.96
N ALA A 67 7.17 -9.89 5.10
CA ALA A 67 8.07 -10.73 4.32
C ALA A 67 7.72 -10.77 2.82
N LYS A 68 6.43 -10.84 2.48
CA LYS A 68 5.98 -10.79 1.07
C LYS A 68 6.26 -9.42 0.44
N SER A 69 6.12 -8.36 1.21
CA SER A 69 6.41 -6.98 0.77
C SER A 69 7.90 -6.76 0.57
N ALA A 70 8.75 -7.26 1.48
CA ALA A 70 10.21 -7.24 1.30
C ALA A 70 10.64 -7.98 0.03
N LYS A 71 10.07 -9.17 -0.22
CA LYS A 71 10.29 -9.94 -1.46
C LYS A 71 9.83 -9.16 -2.69
N LEU A 72 8.65 -8.54 -2.64
CA LEU A 72 8.14 -7.72 -3.74
C LEU A 72 9.06 -6.53 -4.00
N ALA A 73 9.56 -5.86 -2.97
CA ALA A 73 10.53 -4.78 -3.07
C ALA A 73 11.92 -5.23 -3.57
N GLY A 74 12.23 -6.52 -3.52
CA GLY A 74 13.56 -7.04 -3.84
C GLY A 74 14.61 -6.69 -2.79
N LYS A 75 14.18 -6.52 -1.53
CA LYS A 75 15.04 -6.22 -0.38
C LYS A 75 15.08 -7.39 0.59
N SER A 76 16.12 -7.44 1.43
CA SER A 76 16.09 -8.26 2.64
C SER A 76 14.97 -7.78 3.57
N LEU A 77 14.57 -8.62 4.53
CA LEU A 77 13.56 -8.26 5.52
C LEU A 77 13.98 -7.00 6.30
N GLU A 78 15.21 -6.97 6.80
CA GLU A 78 15.81 -5.82 7.49
C GLU A 78 15.85 -4.55 6.61
N GLY A 79 16.22 -4.70 5.34
CA GLY A 79 16.26 -3.59 4.40
C GLY A 79 14.87 -3.01 4.12
N PHE A 80 13.84 -3.87 4.08
CA PHE A 80 12.47 -3.42 3.93
C PHE A 80 11.95 -2.77 5.23
N ILE A 81 12.25 -3.34 6.40
CA ILE A 81 11.96 -2.73 7.72
C ILE A 81 12.54 -1.31 7.80
N THR A 82 13.80 -1.15 7.43
CA THR A 82 14.46 0.17 7.41
C THR A 82 13.75 1.15 6.47
N THR A 83 13.27 0.67 5.32
CA THR A 83 12.54 1.48 4.35
C THR A 83 11.22 1.98 4.92
N ILE A 84 10.40 1.09 5.50
CA ILE A 84 9.09 1.46 6.05
C ILE A 84 9.22 2.31 7.32
N SER A 85 10.24 2.08 8.15
CA SER A 85 10.51 2.90 9.34
C SER A 85 10.87 4.34 8.98
N LYS A 86 11.64 4.57 7.91
CA LYS A 86 11.95 5.93 7.41
C LYS A 86 10.72 6.68 6.94
N LEU A 87 9.70 5.95 6.48
CA LEU A 87 8.40 6.50 6.07
C LEU A 87 7.41 6.64 7.24
N GLY A 88 7.85 6.39 8.48
CA GLY A 88 6.99 6.45 9.67
C GLY A 88 5.92 5.35 9.72
N ILE A 89 6.09 4.28 8.96
CA ILE A 89 5.12 3.17 8.92
C ILE A 89 5.52 2.14 9.98
N PRO A 90 4.61 1.77 10.91
CA PRO A 90 4.90 0.81 11.96
C PRO A 90 5.19 -0.59 11.37
N VAL A 91 6.24 -1.23 11.87
CA VAL A 91 6.69 -2.57 11.46
C VAL A 91 5.77 -3.67 12.02
N ILE A 92 5.21 -3.43 13.20
CA ILE A 92 4.26 -4.30 13.88
C ILE A 92 3.00 -3.47 14.14
N ARG A 93 1.85 -4.02 13.77
CA ARG A 93 0.56 -3.38 14.01
C ARG A 93 -0.03 -3.95 15.28
N TYR A 94 0.28 -3.31 16.39
CA TYR A 94 -0.39 -3.60 17.65
C TYR A 94 -1.73 -2.89 17.70
N THR A 95 -2.75 -3.59 18.17
CA THR A 95 -3.98 -2.98 18.68
C THR A 95 -3.72 -2.47 20.10
N ILE A 96 -4.49 -1.45 20.52
CA ILE A 96 -4.42 -0.92 21.89
C ILE A 96 -4.62 -2.05 22.91
N LYS A 97 -5.52 -2.99 22.60
CA LYS A 97 -5.80 -4.15 23.44
C LYS A 97 -4.58 -5.07 23.59
N GLU A 98 -3.84 -5.36 22.52
CA GLU A 98 -2.63 -6.18 22.59
C GLU A 98 -1.54 -5.49 23.42
N VAL A 99 -1.40 -4.17 23.29
CA VAL A 99 -0.47 -3.38 24.13
C VAL A 99 -0.87 -3.43 25.60
N ASP A 100 -2.16 -3.23 25.91
CA ASP A 100 -2.67 -3.29 27.28
C ASP A 100 -2.54 -4.68 27.90
N GLU A 101 -2.61 -5.74 27.09
CA GLU A 101 -2.38 -7.12 27.53
C GLU A 101 -0.90 -7.39 27.80
N GLU A 102 0.02 -6.98 26.91
CA GLU A 102 1.46 -7.12 27.13
C GLU A 102 1.96 -6.29 28.33
N LEU A 103 1.42 -5.09 28.57
CA LEU A 103 1.81 -4.24 29.69
C LEU A 103 1.53 -4.87 31.06
N LYS A 104 0.50 -5.71 31.17
CA LYS A 104 0.17 -6.42 32.42
C LYS A 104 1.23 -7.43 32.82
N ASP A 105 2.01 -7.95 31.87
CA ASP A 105 3.10 -8.89 32.16
C ASP A 105 4.33 -8.19 32.80
N PHE A 106 4.33 -6.85 32.85
CA PHE A 106 5.40 -6.03 33.45
C PHE A 106 5.02 -5.38 34.79
N GLU A 107 3.79 -5.60 35.30
CA GLU A 107 3.32 -5.18 36.64
C GLU A 107 3.44 -6.31 37.68
#